data_AF-A0A447RHH2-F1
#
_entry.id   AF-A0A447RHH2-F1
#
_cell.length_a   1.000
_cell.length_b   1.000
_cell.length_c   1.000
_cell.angle_alpha   90.00
_cell.angle_beta   90.00
_cell.angle_gamma   90.00
#
_symmetry.space_group_name_H-M   'P 1'
#
loop_
_entity.id
_entity.type
_entity.pdbx_description
1 polymer ?
#
loop_
_entity_poly.entity_id
_entity_poly.type
_entity_poly.pdbx_seq_one_letter_code
_entity_poly.pdbx_strand_id
1 'polypeptide(L)' 'MSTRELVTAVLSVADHWQQDLSQTPGLVELVTADLDAILTCGMRDAVKPLC' A
#
# COMPACT_ATOMS: atom_id res chain seq x y z
N MET A 1 -4.79 8.16 12.24
CA MET A 1 -4.87 7.50 10.93
C MET A 1 -3.99 6.27 10.96
N SER A 2 -4.56 5.14 10.59
CA SER A 2 -3.84 3.88 10.36
C SER A 2 -3.22 3.85 8.97
N THR A 3 -2.19 3.03 8.78
CA THR A 3 -1.56 2.78 7.47
C THR A 3 -2.61 2.30 6.45
N ARG A 4 -3.54 1.45 6.88
CA ARG A 4 -4.66 0.95 6.05
C ARG A 4 -5.56 2.07 5.56
N GLU A 5 -5.96 3.00 6.42
CA GLU A 5 -6.81 4.15 6.03
C GLU A 5 -6.11 5.02 4.98
N LEU A 6 -4.81 5.27 5.14
CA LEU A 6 -4.01 6.01 4.16
C LEU A 6 -3.96 5.27 2.82
N VAL A 7 -3.66 3.97 2.83
CA VAL A 7 -3.57 3.14 1.63
C VAL A 7 -4.91 3.09 0.90
N THR A 8 -6.03 2.89 1.61
CA THR A 8 -7.37 2.93 1.01
C THR A 8 -7.68 4.30 0.40
N ALA A 9 -7.35 5.38 1.09
CA ALA A 9 -7.57 6.74 0.56
C ALA A 9 -6.75 7.02 -0.71
N VAL A 10 -5.50 6.55 -0.78
CA VAL A 10 -4.62 6.77 -1.95
C VAL A 10 -5.01 5.87 -3.13
N LEU A 11 -5.34 4.61 -2.87
CA LEU A 11 -5.71 3.65 -3.93
C LEU A 11 -7.10 3.94 -4.52
N SER A 12 -7.97 4.62 -3.78
CA SER A 12 -9.29 5.03 -4.29
C SER A 12 -9.29 6.29 -5.16
N VAL A 13 -8.15 6.94 -5.36
CA VAL A 13 -8.02 8.13 -6.22
C VAL A 13 -8.05 7.72 -7.70
N ALA A 14 -9.27 7.52 -8.23
CA ALA A 14 -9.47 7.08 -9.61
C ALA A 14 -8.86 8.05 -10.65
N ASP A 15 -8.81 9.36 -10.39
CA ASP A 15 -8.17 10.32 -11.29
C ASP A 15 -6.66 10.08 -11.44
N HIS A 16 -6.01 9.53 -10.41
CA HIS A 16 -4.58 9.23 -10.43
C HIS A 16 -4.30 7.88 -11.10
N TRP A 17 -5.17 6.89 -10.85
CA TRP A 17 -4.97 5.49 -11.26
C TRP A 17 -5.85 5.03 -12.44
N GLN A 18 -6.63 5.94 -13.03
CA GLN A 18 -7.70 5.72 -14.02
C GLN A 18 -8.85 4.79 -13.55
N GLN A 19 -8.73 4.20 -12.36
CA GLN A 19 -9.71 3.31 -11.74
C GLN A 19 -9.55 3.34 -10.22
N ASP A 20 -10.58 2.91 -9.49
CA ASP A 20 -10.47 2.70 -8.05
C ASP A 20 -9.72 1.38 -7.77
N LEU A 21 -8.42 1.49 -7.45
CA LEU A 21 -7.58 0.35 -7.13
C LEU A 21 -7.97 -0.31 -5.80
N SER A 22 -8.67 0.40 -4.90
CA SER A 22 -9.15 -0.19 -3.64
C SER A 22 -10.20 -1.29 -3.88
N GLN A 23 -10.84 -1.32 -5.06
CA GLN A 23 -11.74 -2.40 -5.48
C GLN A 23 -10.99 -3.65 -5.94
N THR A 24 -9.67 -3.58 -6.12
CA THR A 24 -8.87 -4.76 -6.53
C THR A 24 -8.69 -5.69 -5.32
N PRO A 25 -9.18 -6.94 -5.37
CA PRO A 25 -9.15 -7.84 -4.23
C PRO A 25 -7.71 -8.09 -3.74
N GLY A 26 -7.46 -7.86 -2.44
CA GLY A 26 -6.17 -8.10 -1.81
C GLY A 26 -5.11 -7.01 -2.03
N LEU A 27 -5.37 -6.00 -2.87
CA LEU A 27 -4.38 -4.96 -3.15
C LEU A 27 -4.18 -4.02 -1.96
N VAL A 28 -5.25 -3.66 -1.26
CA VAL A 28 -5.18 -2.82 -0.05
C VAL A 28 -4.38 -3.52 1.04
N GLU A 29 -4.62 -4.81 1.25
CA GLU A 29 -3.90 -5.63 2.23
C GLU A 29 -2.41 -5.71 1.91
N LEU A 30 -2.07 -6.00 0.65
CA LEU A 30 -0.69 -6.10 0.19
C LEU A 30 0.07 -4.78 0.40
N VAL A 31 -0.48 -3.68 -0.11
CA VAL A 31 0.17 -2.37 -0.03
C VAL A 31 0.26 -1.87 1.42
N THR A 32 -0.72 -2.21 2.26
CA THR A 32 -0.65 -1.92 3.70
C THR A 32 0.51 -2.67 4.35
N ALA A 33 0.66 -3.97 4.07
CA ALA A 33 1.75 -4.77 4.63
C ALA A 33 3.13 -4.28 4.17
N ASP A 34 3.28 -3.95 2.88
CA ASP A 34 4.51 -3.40 2.34
C ASP A 34 4.86 -2.05 3.00
N LEU A 35 3.86 -1.18 3.16
CA LEU A 35 4.07 0.13 3.78
C LEU A 35 4.37 0.02 5.28
N ASP A 36 3.71 -0.89 6.00
CA ASP A 36 4.02 -1.20 7.40
C ASP A 36 5.43 -1.77 7.56
N ALA A 37 5.88 -2.65 6.64
CA ALA A 37 7.24 -3.16 6.63
C ALA A 37 8.26 -2.04 6.40
N ILE A 38 7.99 -1.10 5.48
CA ILE A 38 8.83 0.07 5.23
C ILE A 38 8.89 0.98 6.47
N LEU A 39 7.76 1.22 7.14
CA LEU A 39 7.69 2.05 8.35
C LEU A 39 8.40 1.40 9.54
N THR A 40 8.37 0.07 9.63
CA THR A 40 8.95 -0.69 10.76
C THR A 40 10.44 -0.94 10.59
N CYS A 41 10.86 -1.41 9.42
CA CYS A 41 12.22 -1.89 9.16
C CYS A 41 13.04 -0.91 8.31
N GLY A 42 12.41 0.15 7.78
CA GLY A 42 13.01 1.04 6.80
C GLY A 42 12.99 0.45 5.38
N MET A 43 13.00 1.34 4.40
CA MET A 43 12.89 0.99 2.97
C MET A 43 13.87 -0.11 2.53
N ARG A 44 15.15 -0.01 2.93
CA ARG A 44 16.19 -0.95 2.50
C ARG A 44 15.89 -2.39 2.94
N ASP A 45 15.39 -2.58 4.16
CA ASP A 45 15.13 -3.92 4.69
C ASP A 45 13.78 -4.45 4.20
N ALA A 46 12.79 -3.57 4.03
CA ALA A 46 11.48 -3.91 3.51
C ALA A 46 11.51 -4.42 2.05
N VAL A 47 12.44 -3.94 1.22
CA VAL A 47 12.54 -4.37 -0.18
C VAL A 47 13.39 -5.63 -0.40
N LYS A 48 14.15 -6.09 0.60
CA LYS A 48 14.99 -7.30 0.48
C LYS A 48 14.24 -8.54 -0.01
N PRO A 49 13.00 -8.83 0.41
CA PRO A 49 12.24 -9.99 -0.08
C PRO A 49 11.78 -9.89 -1.54
N LEU A 50 11.91 -8.71 -2.17
CA LEU A 50 11.48 -8.45 -3.55
C LEU A 50 12.63 -8.62 -4.57
N CYS A 51 13.86 -8.87 -4.09
CA CYS A 51 15.07 -9.02 -4.91
C CYS A 51 15.48 -10.49 -5.08
#